data_AF-A0A561VPT1-F1
#
_entry.id   AF-A0A561VPT1-F1
#
_cell.length_a   1.000
_cell.length_b   1.000
_cell.length_c   1.000
_cell.angle_alpha   90.00
_cell.angle_beta   90.00
_cell.angle_gamma   90.00
#
_symmetry.space_group_name_H-M   'P 1'
#
loop_
_entity.id
_entity.type
_entity.pdbx_description
1 polymer ?
#
loop_
_entity_poly.entity_id
_entity_poly.type
_entity_poly.pdbx_seq_one_letter_code
_entity_poly.pdbx_strand_id
1 'polypeptide(L)' 'MYEICPVCFWEDDGQDDHDAGRIRGGPNRNLSLMQARCNFAEFGASDRRRLARVRPPRDDEHPLA' A
#
# COMPACT_ATOMS: atom_id res chain seq x y z
N MET A 1 -11.46 -5.62 -11.30
CA MET A 1 -11.77 -4.55 -10.33
C MET A 1 -10.64 -4.58 -9.34
N TYR A 2 -9.91 -3.49 -9.17
CA TYR A 2 -8.76 -3.43 -8.26
C TYR A 2 -9.20 -2.74 -6.97
N GLU A 3 -8.77 -3.27 -5.84
CA GLU A 3 -9.12 -2.72 -4.53
C GLU A 3 -8.02 -1.79 -4.04
N ILE A 4 -8.40 -0.57 -3.63
CA ILE A 4 -7.48 0.35 -2.98
C ILE A 4 -7.62 0.16 -1.48
N CYS A 5 -6.54 -0.22 -0.81
CA CYS A 5 -6.53 -0.37 0.63
C CYS A 5 -6.76 1.00 1.30
N PRO A 6 -7.83 1.21 2.10
CA PRO A 6 -8.08 2.50 2.75
C PRO A 6 -7.09 2.83 3.86
N VAL A 7 -6.31 1.84 4.33
CA VAL A 7 -5.33 2.00 5.42
C VAL A 7 -4.01 2.55 4.91
N CYS A 8 -3.51 2.08 3.76
CA CYS A 8 -2.22 2.53 3.22
C CYS A 8 -2.34 3.20 1.83
N PHE A 9 -3.52 3.16 1.23
CA PHE A 9 -3.81 3.67 -0.11
C PHE A 9 -3.00 3.00 -1.23
N TRP A 10 -2.53 1.76 -1.03
CA TRP A 10 -1.97 0.92 -2.11
C TRP A 10 -3.09 0.31 -2.93
N GLU A 11 -2.95 0.28 -4.26
CA GLU A 11 -3.87 -0.47 -5.13
C GLU A 11 -3.35 -1.90 -5.29
N ASP A 12 -4.20 -2.87 -4.99
CA ASP A 12 -3.92 -4.27 -5.32
C ASP A 12 -4.06 -4.47 -6.83
N ASP A 13 -2.92 -4.51 -7.52
CA ASP A 13 -2.77 -4.81 -8.95
C ASP A 13 -2.26 -6.24 -9.19
N GLY A 14 -2.34 -7.13 -8.18
CA GLY A 14 -1.81 -8.48 -8.20
C GLY A 14 -0.27 -8.55 -8.09
N GLN A 15 0.38 -7.50 -7.56
CA GLN A 15 1.79 -7.55 -7.18
C GLN A 15 1.95 -8.25 -5.83
N ASP A 16 2.90 -9.17 -5.74
CA ASP A 16 3.16 -9.96 -4.54
C ASP A 16 4.66 -9.99 -4.20
N ASP A 17 5.07 -10.89 -3.29
CA ASP A 17 6.44 -11.00 -2.83
C ASP A 17 7.44 -11.39 -3.92
N HIS A 18 7.02 -12.16 -4.94
CA HIS A 18 7.93 -12.60 -6.01
C HIS A 18 8.40 -11.41 -6.86
N ASP A 19 7.58 -10.38 -6.99
CA ASP A 19 7.91 -9.21 -7.78
C ASP A 19 7.77 -7.87 -7.04
N ALA A 20 7.78 -7.90 -5.70
CA ALA A 20 7.60 -6.72 -4.84
C ALA A 20 8.61 -5.59 -5.08
N GLY A 21 9.79 -5.90 -5.63
CA GLY A 21 10.81 -4.92 -5.98
C GLY A 21 10.60 -4.23 -7.34
N ARG A 22 9.68 -4.73 -8.18
CA ARG A 22 9.42 -4.16 -9.51
C ARG A 22 8.50 -2.95 -9.42
N ILE A 23 8.75 -1.95 -10.26
CA ILE A 23 7.82 -0.83 -10.45
C ILE A 23 6.91 -1.21 -11.62
N ARG A 24 5.62 -1.43 -11.34
CA ARG A 24 4.62 -1.77 -12.37
C ARG A 24 3.97 -0.54 -13.02
N GLY A 25 4.05 0.63 -12.39
CA GLY A 25 3.42 1.84 -12.91
C GLY A 25 1.99 2.01 -12.41
N GLY A 26 1.12 2.51 -13.30
CA GLY A 26 -0.32 2.60 -13.05
C GLY A 26 -0.69 3.48 -11.86
N PRO A 27 -1.76 3.15 -11.12
CA PRO A 27 -2.19 3.90 -9.95
C PRO A 27 -1.17 3.91 -8.82
N ASN A 28 -0.29 2.92 -8.71
CA ASN A 28 0.85 2.88 -7.77
C ASN A 28 2.06 3.72 -8.24
N ARG A 29 2.03 4.23 -9.47
CA ARG A 29 3.02 5.15 -10.08
C ARG A 29 4.43 4.54 -10.08
N ASN A 30 5.42 5.30 -9.62
CA ASN A 30 6.83 4.93 -9.61
C ASN A 30 7.25 4.20 -8.32
N LEU A 31 6.31 3.59 -7.60
CA LEU A 31 6.57 2.84 -6.38
C LEU A 31 6.51 1.34 -6.66
N SER A 32 7.44 0.60 -6.06
CA SER A 32 7.32 -0.85 -5.90
C SER A 32 6.57 -1.19 -4.61
N LEU A 33 5.97 -2.37 -4.53
CA LEU A 33 5.33 -2.86 -3.30
C LEU A 33 6.30 -2.84 -2.10
N MET A 34 7.56 -3.18 -2.32
CA MET A 34 8.59 -3.12 -1.28
C MET A 34 8.79 -1.70 -0.74
N GLN A 35 8.84 -0.68 -1.62
CA GLN A 35 8.92 0.71 -1.19
C GLN A 35 7.66 1.15 -0.46
N ALA A 36 6.48 0.76 -0.93
CA ALA A 36 5.21 1.07 -0.27
C ALA A 36 5.11 0.47 1.14
N ARG A 37 5.63 -0.75 1.36
CA ARG A 37 5.74 -1.36 2.69
C ARG A 37 6.65 -0.57 3.63
N CYS A 38 7.84 -0.17 3.15
CA CYS A 38 8.74 0.68 3.94
C CYS A 38 8.10 2.04 4.30
N ASN A 39 7.45 2.66 3.32
CA ASN A 39 6.71 3.92 3.50
C ASN A 39 5.59 3.79 4.53
N PHE A 40 4.82 2.70 4.47
CA PHE A 40 3.76 2.45 5.44
C PHE A 40 4.31 2.28 6.86
N ALA A 41 5.44 1.58 7.01
CA ALA A 41 6.11 1.45 8.30
C ALA A 41 6.65 2.80 8.83
N GLU A 42 7.09 3.69 7.96
CA GLU A 42 7.65 5.00 8.34
C GLU A 42 6.57 6.05 8.68
N PHE A 43 5.51 6.14 7.86
CA PHE A 43 4.52 7.23 7.97
C PHE A 43 3.06 6.80 7.74
N GLY A 44 2.75 5.50 7.67
CA GLY A 44 1.37 5.00 7.64
C GLY A 44 0.66 5.14 6.29
N ALA A 45 1.37 5.38 5.19
CA ALA A 45 0.81 5.35 3.84
C ALA A 45 1.82 4.77 2.85
N SER A 46 1.35 4.27 1.71
CA SER A 46 2.20 3.79 0.61
C SER A 46 3.01 4.92 -0.05
N ASP A 47 2.55 6.17 0.07
CA ASP A 47 3.17 7.37 -0.49
C ASP A 47 2.81 8.60 0.36
N ARG A 48 3.75 9.51 0.59
CA ARG A 48 3.51 10.75 1.35
C ARG A 48 2.36 11.59 0.77
N ARG A 49 2.16 11.56 -0.55
CA ARG A 49 1.06 12.25 -1.25
C ARG A 49 -0.33 11.71 -0.88
N ARG A 50 -0.39 10.49 -0.34
CA ARG A 50 -1.63 9.79 0.01
C ARG A 50 -1.99 9.91 1.49
N LEU A 51 -1.17 10.57 2.31
CA LEU A 51 -1.39 10.74 3.75
C LEU A 51 -2.78 11.31 4.09
N ALA A 52 -3.28 12.25 3.30
CA ALA A 52 -4.61 12.83 3.50
C ALA A 52 -5.78 11.90 3.09
N ARG A 53 -5.48 10.70 2.57
CA ARG A 53 -6.48 9.75 2.04
C ARG A 53 -6.51 8.42 2.79
N VAL A 54 -5.57 8.22 3.72
CA VAL A 54 -5.54 7.02 4.58
C VAL A 54 -6.39 7.22 5.83
N ARG A 55 -6.82 6.12 6.42
CA ARG A 55 -7.40 6.07 7.76
C ARG A 55 -6.69 5.01 8.61
N PRO A 56 -6.80 5.07 9.95
CA PRO A 56 -6.40 3.95 10.80
C PRO A 56 -7.12 2.64 10.38
N PRO A 57 -6.48 1.47 10.54
CA PRO A 57 -7.17 0.19 10.43
C PRO A 57 -8.30 0.11 11.46
N ARG A 58 -9.37 -0.61 11.13
CA ARG A 58 -10.41 -1.02 12.07
C ARG A 58 -9.94 -2.26 12.83
N ASP A 59 -10.59 -2.53 13.95
CA ASP A 59 -10.27 -3.68 14.80
C ASP A 59 -10.30 -5.03 14.05
N ASP A 60 -11.18 -5.17 13.05
CA ASP A 60 -11.32 -6.36 12.19
C ASP A 60 -10.32 -6.44 11.03
N GLU A 61 -9.54 -5.38 10.78
CA GLU A 61 -8.53 -5.31 9.71
C GLU A 61 -7.11 -5.58 10.22
N HIS A 62 -6.95 -5.78 11.54
CA HIS A 62 -5.67 -6.20 12.11
C HIS A 62 -5.42 -7.67 11.81
N PRO A 63 -4.14 -8.09 11.62
CA PRO A 63 -3.80 -9.49 11.52
C PRO A 63 -4.35 -10.26 12.71
N LEU A 64 -4.98 -11.39 12.45
CA LEU A 64 -5.35 -12.32 13.51
C LEU A 64 -4.07 -12.75 14.22
N ALA A 65 -4.10 -12.67 15.56
CA ALA A 65 -3.00 -13.10 16.42
C ALA A 65 -2.76 -14.61 16.33
#